data_AF-A0A7C2NHF2-F1
#
_entry.id   AF-A0A7C2NHF2-F1
#
_cell.length_a   1.000
_cell.length_b   1.000
_cell.length_c   1.000
_cell.angle_alpha   90.00
_cell.angle_beta   90.00
_cell.angle_gamma   90.00
#
_symmetry.space_group_name_H-M   'P 1'
#
loop_
_entity.id
_entity.type
_entity.pdbx_description
1 polymer ?
#
loop_
_entity_poly.entity_id
_entity_poly.type
_entity_poly.pdbx_seq_one_letter_code
_entity_poly.pdbx_strand_id
1 'polypeptide(L)'
;MSRALLAALLLAAWTACAGRPEPVVHTVREGENLYRISAYYGVPITAILDANGLEDPGTIARGQRLRIPDARRAPPGEPLRPPPGVRPPGPGSPLEPPRSQFRGLGDLRPNAIARWRARRAARAAGLAFAWPLAGPVSSGFARREGRLHEGIDVLGEPGALVRAAETGVVAHSGPLGAYGNLVLVRHAGGFATAYAHARRALVAAGERVRRGDPIAEVGATGNATGPHLHFEIRRGERAVDPLLFLPDAPEGR
;
A
#
# COMPACT_ATOMS: atom_id res chain seq x y z
N MET A 1 -6.50 33.79 -68.38
CA MET A 1 -6.89 32.36 -68.26
C MET A 1 -5.91 31.67 -67.32
N SER A 2 -6.39 30.68 -66.55
CA SER A 2 -5.68 29.83 -65.56
C SER A 2 -5.38 30.47 -64.20
N ARG A 3 -6.18 30.21 -63.14
CA ARG A 3 -6.34 28.98 -62.32
C ARG A 3 -5.21 28.81 -61.30
N ALA A 4 -5.39 29.36 -60.11
CA ALA A 4 -4.66 28.99 -58.90
C ALA A 4 -5.36 27.79 -58.22
N LEU A 5 -4.62 26.70 -58.00
CA LEU A 5 -5.05 25.52 -57.27
C LEU A 5 -4.81 25.73 -55.77
N LEU A 6 -5.89 25.76 -54.98
CA LEU A 6 -5.86 25.61 -53.53
C LEU A 6 -6.26 24.17 -53.21
N ALA A 7 -5.29 23.33 -52.84
CA ALA A 7 -5.55 22.01 -52.28
C ALA A 7 -5.69 22.14 -50.76
N ALA A 8 -6.92 22.05 -50.26
CA ALA A 8 -7.20 21.93 -48.84
C ALA A 8 -6.99 20.47 -48.40
N LEU A 9 -5.90 20.21 -47.68
CA LEU A 9 -5.69 18.95 -46.97
C LEU A 9 -6.53 18.97 -45.69
N LEU A 10 -7.68 18.29 -45.71
CA LEU A 10 -8.45 17.95 -44.52
C LEU A 10 -7.81 16.74 -43.83
N LEU A 11 -6.99 16.99 -42.81
CA LEU A 11 -6.58 15.98 -41.83
C LEU A 11 -7.74 15.75 -40.86
N ALA A 12 -8.54 14.71 -41.10
CA ALA A 12 -9.49 14.21 -40.12
C ALA A 12 -8.72 13.46 -39.01
N ALA A 13 -8.53 14.10 -37.86
CA ALA A 13 -8.05 13.45 -36.66
C ALA A 13 -9.15 12.52 -36.12
N TRP A 14 -9.02 11.22 -36.33
CA TRP A 14 -9.81 10.21 -35.62
C TRP A 14 -9.27 10.08 -34.20
N THR A 15 -9.79 10.87 -33.27
CA THR A 15 -9.68 10.55 -31.85
C THR A 15 -10.62 9.38 -31.55
N ALA A 16 -10.10 8.16 -31.60
CA ALA A 16 -10.77 7.02 -31.02
C ALA A 16 -10.79 7.22 -29.49
N CYS A 17 -11.90 7.75 -28.97
CA CYS A 17 -12.25 7.58 -27.56
C CYS A 17 -12.56 6.09 -27.35
N ALA A 18 -11.54 5.28 -27.06
CA ALA A 18 -11.76 3.96 -26.50
C ALA A 18 -12.37 4.16 -25.11
N GLY A 19 -13.71 4.13 -25.02
CA GLY A 19 -14.43 4.14 -23.75
C GLY A 19 -13.93 2.99 -22.89
N ARG A 20 -13.75 3.24 -21.58
CA ARG A 20 -13.40 2.16 -20.64
C ARG A 20 -14.47 1.06 -20.77
N PRO A 21 -14.08 -0.22 -20.88
CA PRO A 21 -15.06 -1.30 -20.96
C PRO A 21 -15.99 -1.21 -19.74
N GLU A 22 -17.30 -1.29 -19.98
CA GLU A 22 -18.28 -1.20 -18.89
C GLU A 22 -18.02 -2.29 -17.84
N PRO A 23 -18.14 -1.96 -16.55
CA PRO A 23 -17.93 -2.94 -15.49
C PRO A 23 -18.95 -4.07 -15.62
N VAL A 24 -18.45 -5.31 -15.68
CA VAL A 24 -19.28 -6.51 -15.72
C VAL A 24 -19.93 -6.69 -14.35
N VAL A 25 -21.23 -7.00 -14.31
CA VAL A 25 -21.91 -7.34 -13.05
C VAL A 25 -21.96 -8.85 -12.88
N HIS A 26 -21.43 -9.33 -11.75
CA HIS A 26 -21.48 -10.73 -11.35
C HIS A 26 -22.43 -10.92 -10.17
N THR A 27 -23.36 -11.86 -10.26
CA THR A 27 -24.21 -12.24 -9.12
C THR A 27 -23.59 -13.41 -8.39
N VAL A 28 -23.23 -13.22 -7.12
CA VAL A 28 -22.58 -14.24 -6.27
C VAL A 28 -23.50 -15.45 -6.15
N ARG A 29 -23.03 -16.61 -6.60
CA ARG A 29 -23.73 -17.89 -6.54
C ARG A 29 -23.31 -18.68 -5.30
N GLU A 30 -24.04 -19.76 -5.03
CA GLU A 30 -23.79 -20.60 -3.87
C GLU A 30 -22.37 -21.20 -3.88
N GLY A 31 -21.68 -21.07 -2.74
CA GLY A 31 -20.33 -21.61 -2.54
C GLY A 31 -19.21 -20.79 -3.20
N GLU A 32 -19.52 -19.70 -3.90
CA GLU A 32 -18.52 -18.79 -4.46
C GLU A 32 -17.91 -17.88 -3.38
N ASN A 33 -16.69 -17.42 -3.65
CA ASN A 33 -16.02 -16.41 -2.84
C ASN A 33 -15.22 -15.45 -3.75
N LEU A 34 -14.77 -14.31 -3.22
CA LEU A 34 -14.05 -13.30 -4.01
C LEU A 34 -12.76 -13.83 -4.63
N TYR A 35 -12.13 -14.86 -4.04
CA TYR A 35 -10.94 -15.49 -4.61
C TYR A 35 -11.25 -16.18 -5.95
N ARG A 36 -12.34 -16.96 -6.01
CA ARG A 36 -12.73 -17.64 -7.26
C ARG A 36 -13.24 -16.65 -8.30
N ILE A 37 -14.00 -15.66 -7.88
CA ILE A 37 -14.53 -14.60 -8.76
C ILE A 37 -13.37 -13.82 -9.38
N SER A 38 -12.44 -13.35 -8.55
CA SER A 38 -11.20 -12.67 -8.99
C SER A 38 -10.40 -13.51 -9.99
N ALA A 39 -10.15 -14.78 -9.67
CA ALA A 39 -9.42 -15.70 -10.52
C ALA A 39 -10.10 -15.93 -11.88
N TYR A 40 -11.43 -16.07 -11.88
CA TYR A 40 -12.19 -16.26 -13.11
C TYR A 40 -12.11 -15.05 -14.03
N TYR A 41 -12.34 -13.85 -13.49
CA TYR A 41 -12.37 -12.62 -14.28
C TYR A 41 -10.98 -12.04 -14.60
N GLY A 42 -9.93 -12.53 -13.93
CA GLY A 42 -8.57 -12.01 -14.11
C GLY A 42 -8.40 -10.59 -13.54
N VAL A 43 -9.13 -10.28 -12.48
CA VAL A 43 -9.20 -8.95 -11.84
C VAL A 43 -8.74 -9.06 -10.39
N PRO A 44 -7.87 -8.17 -9.87
CA PRO A 44 -7.46 -8.18 -8.47
C PRO A 44 -8.65 -8.13 -7.50
N ILE A 45 -8.58 -8.87 -6.39
CA ILE A 45 -9.60 -8.82 -5.31
C ILE A 45 -9.78 -7.38 -4.81
N THR A 46 -8.68 -6.63 -4.64
CA THR A 46 -8.69 -5.23 -4.20
C THR A 46 -9.49 -4.33 -5.13
N ALA A 47 -9.38 -4.53 -6.44
CA ALA A 47 -10.17 -3.78 -7.43
C ALA A 47 -11.67 -4.11 -7.31
N ILE A 48 -12.03 -5.37 -7.07
CA ILE A 48 -13.42 -5.77 -6.82
C ILE A 48 -13.93 -5.15 -5.51
N LEU A 49 -13.15 -5.16 -4.43
CA LEU A 49 -13.52 -4.53 -3.16
C LEU A 49 -13.79 -3.02 -3.35
N ASP A 50 -12.88 -2.32 -4.02
CA ASP A 50 -13.00 -0.88 -4.27
C ASP A 50 -14.22 -0.54 -5.13
N ALA A 51 -14.46 -1.28 -6.21
CA ALA A 51 -15.62 -1.07 -7.09
C ALA A 51 -16.98 -1.33 -6.41
N ASN A 52 -16.98 -2.06 -5.29
CA ASN A 52 -18.19 -2.44 -4.55
C ASN A 52 -18.30 -1.82 -3.16
N GLY A 53 -17.35 -0.98 -2.75
CA GLY A 53 -17.34 -0.39 -1.41
C GLY A 53 -17.23 -1.42 -0.28
N LEU A 54 -16.61 -2.58 -0.55
CA LEU A 54 -16.44 -3.66 0.44
C LEU A 54 -15.12 -3.49 1.18
N GLU A 55 -15.12 -3.74 2.49
CA GLU A 55 -13.91 -3.67 3.34
C GLU A 55 -13.29 -5.04 3.65
N ASP A 56 -14.09 -6.09 3.50
CA ASP A 56 -13.69 -7.46 3.82
C ASP A 56 -14.06 -8.45 2.72
N PRO A 57 -13.08 -9.22 2.19
CA PRO A 57 -13.39 -10.25 1.21
C PRO A 57 -14.37 -11.33 1.67
N GLY A 58 -14.47 -11.53 2.99
CA GLY A 58 -15.35 -12.55 3.58
C GLY A 58 -16.82 -12.15 3.70
N THR A 59 -17.18 -10.89 3.48
CA THR A 59 -18.55 -10.39 3.77
C THR A 59 -19.53 -10.55 2.60
N ILE A 60 -19.12 -11.17 1.49
CA ILE A 60 -20.03 -11.33 0.35
C ILE A 60 -21.11 -12.39 0.61
N ALA A 61 -22.34 -12.09 0.20
CA ALA A 61 -23.50 -12.95 0.39
C ALA A 61 -24.01 -13.55 -0.93
N ARG A 62 -24.68 -14.71 -0.85
CA ARG A 62 -25.39 -15.31 -1.99
C ARG A 62 -26.41 -14.31 -2.55
N GLY A 63 -26.48 -14.20 -3.87
CA GLY A 63 -27.36 -13.26 -4.58
C GLY A 63 -26.84 -11.81 -4.62
N GLN A 64 -25.72 -11.50 -3.95
CA GLN A 64 -25.13 -10.17 -4.01
C GLN A 64 -24.60 -9.88 -5.42
N ARG A 65 -24.92 -8.70 -5.96
CA ARG A 65 -24.40 -8.22 -7.24
C ARG A 65 -23.08 -7.47 -7.00
N LEU A 66 -22.01 -7.95 -7.62
CA LEU A 66 -20.68 -7.36 -7.57
C LEU A 66 -20.35 -6.72 -8.93
N ARG A 67 -19.90 -5.47 -8.91
CA ARG A 67 -19.24 -4.80 -10.03
C ARG A 67 -17.83 -5.32 -10.18
N ILE A 68 -17.50 -5.87 -11.34
CA ILE A 68 -16.18 -6.42 -11.66
C ILE A 68 -15.51 -5.46 -12.65
N PRO A 69 -14.59 -4.59 -12.18
CA PRO A 69 -13.90 -3.64 -13.06
C PRO A 69 -12.92 -4.37 -13.98
N ASP A 70 -12.78 -3.89 -15.22
CA ASP A 70 -11.79 -4.39 -16.20
C ASP A 70 -11.81 -5.91 -16.39
N ALA A 71 -13.01 -6.51 -16.29
CA ALA A 71 -13.20 -7.94 -16.42
C ALA A 71 -12.69 -8.45 -17.78
N ARG A 72 -11.78 -9.43 -17.76
CA ARG A 72 -11.21 -10.04 -18.98
C ARG A 72 -12.10 -11.12 -19.59
N ARG A 73 -13.16 -11.51 -18.88
CA ARG A 73 -14.10 -12.57 -19.26
C ARG A 73 -15.53 -12.12 -19.03
N ALA A 74 -16.45 -12.60 -19.87
CA ALA A 74 -17.88 -12.45 -19.66
C ALA A 74 -18.35 -13.23 -18.42
N PRO A 75 -19.52 -12.93 -17.83
CA PRO A 75 -20.07 -13.71 -16.73
C PRO A 75 -20.18 -15.21 -17.04
N PRO A 76 -19.81 -16.09 -16.10
CA PRO A 76 -19.92 -17.52 -16.31
C PRO A 76 -21.40 -17.93 -16.32
N GLY A 77 -21.76 -18.81 -17.26
CA GLY A 77 -23.09 -19.42 -17.33
C GLY A 77 -23.38 -20.41 -16.21
N GLU A 78 -22.34 -20.90 -15.54
CA GLU A 78 -22.42 -21.84 -14.42
C GLU A 78 -21.67 -21.33 -13.18
N PRO A 79 -21.94 -21.87 -11.96
CA PRO A 79 -21.22 -21.50 -10.75
C PRO A 79 -19.72 -21.85 -10.82
N LEU A 80 -18.88 -20.96 -10.28
CA LEU A 80 -17.43 -21.16 -10.22
C LEU A 80 -17.06 -22.24 -9.20
N ARG A 81 -16.74 -23.43 -9.72
CA ARG A 81 -16.34 -24.58 -8.91
C ARG A 81 -14.86 -24.50 -8.53
N PRO A 82 -14.46 -25.04 -7.36
CA PRO A 82 -13.05 -25.23 -7.06
C PRO A 82 -12.40 -26.18 -8.10
N PRO A 83 -11.09 -26.04 -8.34
CA PRO A 83 -10.34 -27.01 -9.14
C PRO A 83 -10.50 -28.42 -8.56
N PRO A 84 -10.57 -29.46 -9.41
CA PRO A 84 -10.53 -30.85 -8.93
C PRO A 84 -9.30 -31.07 -8.05
N GLY A 85 -9.50 -31.68 -6.87
CA GLY A 85 -8.40 -31.99 -5.92
C GLY A 85 -8.16 -30.95 -4.81
N VAL A 86 -8.86 -29.81 -4.80
CA VAL A 86 -8.85 -28.89 -3.65
C VAL A 86 -9.96 -29.30 -2.67
N ARG A 87 -9.61 -30.05 -1.61
CA ARG A 87 -10.56 -30.36 -0.53
C ARG A 87 -10.96 -29.06 0.17
N PRO A 88 -12.26 -28.79 0.41
CA PRO A 88 -12.65 -27.62 1.19
C PRO A 88 -12.00 -27.71 2.59
N PRO A 89 -11.42 -26.60 3.11
CA PRO A 89 -10.97 -26.58 4.50
C PRO A 89 -12.13 -26.95 5.41
N GLY A 90 -11.84 -27.75 6.45
CA GLY A 90 -12.84 -28.12 7.44
C GLY A 90 -13.37 -26.90 8.20
N PRO A 91 -14.52 -27.02 8.88
CA PRO A 91 -15.03 -25.94 9.72
C PRO A 91 -13.96 -25.52 10.74
N GLY A 92 -13.56 -24.25 10.71
CA GLY A 92 -12.53 -23.67 11.60
C GLY A 92 -11.14 -23.50 11.00
N SER A 93 -10.88 -23.96 9.77
CA SER A 93 -9.61 -23.66 9.08
C SER A 93 -9.70 -22.34 8.31
N PRO A 94 -8.72 -21.42 8.42
CA PRO A 94 -8.67 -20.23 7.56
C PRO A 94 -8.70 -20.64 6.09
N LEU A 95 -9.53 -19.95 5.29
CA LEU A 95 -9.54 -20.09 3.84
C LEU A 95 -8.20 -19.58 3.27
N GLU A 96 -7.14 -20.38 3.32
CA GLU A 96 -5.93 -20.10 2.54
C GLU A 96 -6.19 -20.45 1.07
N PRO A 97 -5.95 -19.53 0.12
CA PRO A 97 -6.06 -19.85 -1.30
C PRO A 97 -4.99 -20.88 -1.71
N PRO A 98 -5.28 -21.79 -2.66
CA PRO A 98 -4.30 -22.77 -3.13
C PRO A 98 -3.08 -22.05 -3.73
N ARG A 99 -1.91 -22.25 -3.11
CA ARG A 99 -0.65 -21.54 -3.42
C ARG A 99 -0.09 -21.82 -4.83
N SER A 100 -0.59 -22.83 -5.55
CA SER A 100 0.05 -23.35 -6.77
C SER A 100 -0.61 -22.97 -8.11
N GLN A 101 -1.71 -22.21 -8.13
CA GLN A 101 -2.45 -21.94 -9.39
C GLN A 101 -2.33 -20.51 -9.92
N PHE A 102 -1.62 -19.64 -9.20
CA PHE A 102 -1.56 -18.21 -9.52
C PHE A 102 -0.19 -17.82 -10.05
N ARG A 103 0.10 -18.19 -11.31
CA ARG A 103 1.20 -17.56 -12.06
C ARG A 103 0.67 -16.27 -12.67
N GLY A 104 1.03 -15.13 -12.06
CA GLY A 104 0.80 -13.80 -12.61
C GLY A 104 -0.37 -13.03 -11.99
N LEU A 105 -0.20 -12.53 -10.77
CA LEU A 105 -0.70 -11.26 -10.23
C LEU A 105 -0.16 -11.12 -8.80
N GLY A 106 0.49 -10.01 -8.45
CA GLY A 106 1.13 -9.79 -7.14
C GLY A 106 0.17 -9.71 -5.93
N ASP A 107 -1.12 -9.98 -6.11
CA ASP A 107 -2.22 -9.60 -5.23
C ASP A 107 -2.75 -10.72 -4.31
N LEU A 108 -2.06 -11.86 -4.24
CA LEU A 108 -2.55 -13.04 -3.50
C LEU A 108 -1.79 -13.37 -2.22
N ARG A 109 -1.06 -12.40 -1.67
CA ARG A 109 -0.44 -12.55 -0.34
C ARG A 109 -1.35 -11.90 0.70
N PRO A 110 -1.58 -12.49 1.89
CA PRO A 110 -2.29 -11.83 3.00
C PRO A 110 -1.82 -10.38 3.25
N ASN A 111 -0.54 -10.12 3.00
CA ASN A 111 0.06 -8.79 3.06
C ASN A 111 -0.51 -7.78 2.04
N ALA A 112 -1.01 -8.20 0.88
CA ALA A 112 -1.65 -7.31 -0.10
C ALA A 112 -2.98 -6.74 0.40
N ILE A 113 -3.84 -7.57 1.00
CA ILE A 113 -5.11 -7.12 1.60
C ILE A 113 -4.85 -6.23 2.81
N ALA A 114 -3.90 -6.61 3.67
CA ALA A 114 -3.49 -5.79 4.81
C ALA A 114 -2.96 -4.41 4.37
N ARG A 115 -2.05 -4.37 3.38
CA ARG A 115 -1.56 -3.13 2.75
C ARG A 115 -2.70 -2.28 2.19
N TRP A 116 -3.61 -2.90 1.45
CA TRP A 116 -4.76 -2.19 0.87
C TRP A 116 -5.64 -1.55 1.97
N ARG A 117 -6.01 -2.30 3.02
CA ARG A 117 -6.78 -1.77 4.17
C ARG A 117 -6.06 -0.62 4.86
N ALA A 118 -4.79 -0.80 5.17
CA ALA A 118 -3.96 0.19 5.85
C ALA A 118 -3.86 1.50 5.04
N ARG A 119 -3.51 1.40 3.75
CA ARG A 119 -3.41 2.54 2.83
C ARG A 119 -4.77 3.21 2.60
N ARG A 120 -5.87 2.45 2.48
CA ARG A 120 -7.24 3.00 2.36
C ARG A 120 -7.62 3.80 3.60
N ALA A 121 -7.35 3.27 4.79
CA ALA A 121 -7.65 3.97 6.03
C ALA A 121 -6.77 5.23 6.22
N ALA A 122 -5.51 5.22 5.78
CA ALA A 122 -4.67 6.42 5.76
C ALA A 122 -5.20 7.47 4.75
N ARG A 123 -5.59 7.05 3.54
CA ARG A 123 -6.17 7.93 2.51
C ARG A 123 -7.50 8.55 2.94
N ALA A 124 -8.33 7.81 3.68
CA ALA A 124 -9.56 8.35 4.26
C ALA A 124 -9.27 9.49 5.26
N ALA A 125 -8.09 9.50 5.88
CA ALA A 125 -7.60 10.60 6.72
C ALA A 125 -6.83 11.67 5.92
N GLY A 126 -6.83 11.62 4.59
CA GLY A 126 -6.11 12.54 3.71
C GLY A 126 -4.60 12.30 3.62
N LEU A 127 -4.11 11.14 4.05
CA LEU A 127 -2.67 10.84 4.12
C LEU A 127 -2.21 9.89 3.00
N ALA A 128 -0.98 10.11 2.53
CA ALA A 128 -0.27 9.24 1.61
C ALA A 128 1.23 9.25 1.93
N PHE A 129 1.63 8.37 2.86
CA PHE A 129 2.99 8.25 3.33
C PHE A 129 3.98 7.92 2.21
N ALA A 130 5.17 8.51 2.27
CA ALA A 130 6.30 8.27 1.38
C ALA A 130 7.48 7.66 2.15
N TRP A 131 8.38 7.01 1.41
CA TRP A 131 9.63 6.51 1.97
C TRP A 131 10.46 7.66 2.56
N PRO A 132 10.87 7.56 3.84
CA PRO A 132 11.62 8.63 4.51
C PRO A 132 13.12 8.61 4.21
N LEU A 133 13.62 7.49 3.70
CA LEU A 133 15.02 7.28 3.32
C LEU A 133 15.05 6.32 2.12
N ALA A 134 15.94 6.58 1.18
CA ALA A 134 16.24 5.64 0.10
C ALA A 134 17.33 4.68 0.58
N GLY A 135 17.03 3.39 0.60
CA GLY A 135 17.96 2.35 1.01
C GLY A 135 17.24 1.02 1.27
N PRO A 136 17.98 -0.08 1.37
CA PRO A 136 17.41 -1.38 1.69
C PRO A 136 16.92 -1.43 3.14
N VAL A 137 15.81 -2.13 3.35
CA VAL A 137 15.32 -2.47 4.70
C VAL A 137 16.21 -3.59 5.25
N SER A 138 16.96 -3.33 6.32
CA SER A 138 17.78 -4.33 7.00
C SER A 138 16.99 -5.13 8.03
N SER A 139 15.93 -4.55 8.60
CA SER A 139 15.10 -5.19 9.62
C SER A 139 13.65 -4.73 9.51
N GLY A 140 12.71 -5.67 9.53
CA GLY A 140 11.27 -5.38 9.48
C GLY A 140 10.59 -5.31 10.85
N PHE A 141 9.35 -4.81 10.84
CA PHE A 141 8.44 -4.82 12.00
C PHE A 141 8.09 -6.27 12.38
N ALA A 142 8.56 -6.73 13.53
CA ALA A 142 8.36 -8.12 13.96
C ALA A 142 8.62 -8.29 15.45
N ARG A 143 7.92 -9.25 16.07
CA ARG A 143 8.26 -9.72 17.42
C ARG A 143 9.42 -10.72 17.33
N ARG A 144 10.49 -10.47 18.09
CA ARG A 144 11.68 -11.32 18.21
C ARG A 144 12.04 -11.49 19.67
N GLU A 145 12.21 -12.72 20.14
CA GLU A 145 12.64 -13.03 21.52
C GLU A 145 11.81 -12.30 22.59
N GLY A 146 10.48 -12.24 22.40
CA GLY A 146 9.57 -11.55 23.32
C GLY A 146 9.50 -10.03 23.16
N ARG A 147 10.45 -9.39 22.49
CA ARG A 147 10.47 -7.94 22.22
C ARG A 147 9.92 -7.61 20.83
N LEU A 148 9.06 -6.60 20.75
CA LEU A 148 8.58 -6.09 19.46
C LEU A 148 9.60 -5.11 18.89
N HIS A 149 10.01 -5.31 17.64
CA HIS A 149 10.61 -4.25 16.84
C HIS A 149 9.48 -3.38 16.28
N GLU A 150 9.36 -2.15 16.80
CA GLU A 150 8.22 -1.27 16.59
C GLU A 150 8.23 -0.53 15.25
N GLY A 151 9.26 -0.74 14.43
CA GLY A 151 9.43 -0.08 13.15
C GLY A 151 10.12 -0.94 12.11
N ILE A 152 10.66 -0.27 11.10
CA ILE A 152 11.62 -0.84 10.15
C ILE A 152 12.95 -0.12 10.27
N ASP A 153 14.03 -0.85 10.01
CA ASP A 153 15.36 -0.27 9.91
C ASP A 153 15.73 -0.16 8.43
N VAL A 154 16.05 1.06 7.99
CA VAL A 154 16.48 1.37 6.62
C VAL A 154 17.94 1.77 6.65
N LEU A 155 18.79 1.03 5.94
CA LEU A 155 20.21 1.37 5.84
C LEU A 155 20.39 2.68 5.08
N GLY A 156 21.36 3.48 5.51
CA GLY A 156 21.76 4.69 4.83
C GLY A 156 23.12 5.16 5.32
N GLU A 157 23.81 5.89 4.45
CA GLU A 157 25.10 6.48 4.79
C GLU A 157 24.95 7.52 5.93
N PRO A 158 25.90 7.60 6.86
CA PRO A 158 25.93 8.68 7.86
C PRO A 158 25.79 10.05 7.20
N GLY A 159 24.85 10.86 7.68
CA GLY A 159 24.58 12.19 7.10
C GLY A 159 23.59 12.20 5.94
N ALA A 160 23.15 11.05 5.42
CA ALA A 160 22.08 11.00 4.43
C ALA A 160 20.80 11.67 4.97
N LEU A 161 20.09 12.40 4.11
CA LEU A 161 18.90 13.14 4.51
C LEU A 161 17.72 12.19 4.76
N VAL A 162 17.19 12.22 5.97
CA VAL A 162 15.90 11.64 6.33
C VAL A 162 14.82 12.68 6.05
N ARG A 163 13.78 12.26 5.34
CA ARG A 163 12.67 13.12 4.91
C ARG A 163 11.37 12.78 5.62
N ALA A 164 10.55 13.79 5.83
CA ALA A 164 9.20 13.61 6.38
C ALA A 164 8.38 12.71 5.46
N ALA A 165 7.91 11.60 6.02
CA ALA A 165 7.10 10.60 5.32
C ALA A 165 5.71 11.15 4.98
N GLU A 166 5.21 12.12 5.75
CA GLU A 166 3.96 12.85 5.46
C GLU A 166 3.99 14.23 6.11
N THR A 167 3.14 15.13 5.61
CA THR A 167 2.88 16.47 6.13
C THR A 167 2.35 16.41 7.56
N GLY A 168 2.87 17.26 8.43
CA GLY A 168 2.49 17.23 9.84
C GLY A 168 3.12 18.33 10.69
N VAL A 169 3.02 18.16 12.00
CA VAL A 169 3.63 19.04 13.00
C VAL A 169 4.62 18.22 13.82
N VAL A 170 5.85 18.71 13.94
CA VAL A 170 6.88 18.09 14.77
C VAL A 170 6.45 18.14 16.24
N ALA A 171 6.22 16.98 16.82
CA ALA A 171 5.84 16.82 18.23
C ALA A 171 7.05 16.73 19.15
N HIS A 172 8.17 16.19 18.67
CA HIS A 172 9.42 16.08 19.40
C HIS A 172 10.60 16.17 18.42
N SER A 173 11.69 16.80 18.85
CA SER A 173 12.95 16.85 18.13
C SER A 173 14.10 16.91 19.13
N GLY A 174 14.93 15.86 19.18
CA GLY A 174 16.08 15.78 20.07
C GLY A 174 16.22 14.41 20.78
N PRO A 175 17.13 14.29 21.76
CA PRO A 175 17.41 13.04 22.45
C PRO A 175 16.17 12.45 23.15
N LEU A 176 15.94 11.13 23.01
CA LEU A 176 14.92 10.39 23.73
C LEU A 176 15.32 8.93 23.98
N GLY A 177 15.86 8.65 25.17
CA GLY A 177 16.15 7.28 25.63
C GLY A 177 16.92 6.43 24.60
N ALA A 178 16.46 5.21 24.36
CA ALA A 178 17.09 4.28 23.43
C ALA A 178 16.99 4.70 21.95
N TYR A 179 16.07 5.60 21.59
CA TYR A 179 15.95 6.10 20.21
C TYR A 179 17.09 7.04 19.81
N GLY A 180 17.91 7.51 20.75
CA GLY A 180 18.92 8.53 20.46
C GLY A 180 18.24 9.85 20.08
N ASN A 181 18.76 10.56 19.08
CA ASN A 181 18.05 11.71 18.55
C ASN A 181 16.84 11.25 17.73
N LEU A 182 15.67 11.66 18.19
CA LEU A 182 14.39 11.34 17.60
C LEU A 182 13.75 12.60 17.02
N VAL A 183 13.19 12.48 15.82
CA VAL A 183 12.14 13.38 15.34
C VAL A 183 10.81 12.62 15.37
N LEU A 184 9.79 13.19 15.99
CA LEU A 184 8.42 12.66 15.99
C LEU A 184 7.51 13.67 15.30
N VAL A 185 6.77 13.24 14.27
CA VAL A 185 5.82 14.11 13.54
C VAL A 185 4.41 13.57 13.73
N ARG A 186 3.47 14.44 14.12
CA ARG A 186 2.03 14.13 14.18
C ARG A 186 1.35 14.52 12.87
N HIS A 187 0.44 13.67 12.43
CA HIS A 187 -0.36 13.83 11.21
C HIS A 187 -1.86 13.82 11.53
N ALA A 188 -2.68 14.02 10.50
CA ALA A 188 -4.13 13.88 10.63
C ALA A 188 -4.55 12.44 10.98
N GLY A 189 -5.81 12.24 11.39
CA GLY A 189 -6.37 10.90 11.65
C GLY A 189 -5.71 10.13 12.80
N GLY A 190 -5.03 10.81 13.73
CA GLY A 190 -4.37 10.20 14.88
C GLY A 190 -3.08 9.44 14.54
N PHE A 191 -2.50 9.69 13.36
CA PHE A 191 -1.23 9.10 12.95
C PHE A 191 -0.03 9.91 13.46
N ALA A 192 1.07 9.22 13.69
CA ALA A 192 2.38 9.82 13.90
C ALA A 192 3.49 9.00 13.24
N THR A 193 4.62 9.62 12.96
CA THR A 193 5.83 8.95 12.47
C THR A 193 7.03 9.29 13.33
N ALA A 194 7.86 8.30 13.60
CA ALA A 194 9.07 8.42 14.42
C ALA A 194 10.32 8.17 13.56
N TYR A 195 11.34 9.02 13.71
CA TYR A 195 12.60 8.98 12.97
C TYR A 195 13.77 8.98 13.95
N ALA A 196 14.28 7.79 14.27
CA ALA A 196 15.26 7.61 15.34
C ALA A 196 16.69 7.42 14.84
N HIS A 197 17.62 7.37 15.79
CA HIS A 197 19.06 7.19 15.62
C HIS A 197 19.76 8.30 14.81
N ALA A 198 19.08 9.42 14.58
CA ALA A 198 19.63 10.52 13.80
C ALA A 198 20.93 11.07 14.42
N ARG A 199 21.88 11.47 13.59
CA ARG A 199 23.05 12.21 14.10
C ARG A 199 22.73 13.67 14.38
N ARG A 200 21.75 14.21 13.66
CA ARG A 200 21.29 15.60 13.74
C ARG A 200 19.84 15.70 13.33
N ALA A 201 19.02 16.40 14.12
CA ALA A 201 17.70 16.85 13.69
C ALA A 201 17.85 18.19 12.95
N LEU A 202 17.06 18.38 11.89
CA LEU A 202 17.05 19.58 11.05
C LEU A 202 15.82 20.47 11.29
N VAL A 203 14.92 20.04 12.18
CA VAL A 203 13.66 20.71 12.50
C VAL A 203 13.46 20.78 14.01
N ALA A 204 12.65 21.73 14.48
CA ALA A 204 12.35 21.93 15.90
C ALA A 204 10.94 21.46 16.28
N ALA A 205 10.69 21.22 17.57
CA ALA A 205 9.34 20.94 18.06
C ALA A 205 8.39 22.12 17.78
N GLY A 206 7.17 21.81 17.36
CA GLY A 206 6.16 22.78 16.94
C GLY A 206 6.23 23.17 15.45
N GLU A 207 7.32 22.85 14.76
CA GLU A 207 7.50 23.17 13.35
C GLU A 207 6.53 22.38 12.45
N ARG A 208 6.04 23.03 11.38
CA ARG A 208 5.24 22.37 10.35
C ARG A 208 6.16 21.88 9.24
N VAL A 209 6.06 20.60 8.90
CA VAL A 209 6.81 19.98 7.82
C VAL A 209 5.85 19.46 6.74
N ARG A 210 6.26 19.49 5.49
CA ARG A 210 5.56 18.88 4.36
C ARG A 210 6.18 17.52 4.05
N ARG A 211 5.37 16.64 3.45
CA ARG A 211 5.88 15.37 2.92
C ARG A 211 7.08 15.62 1.99
N GLY A 212 8.20 14.97 2.28
CA GLY A 212 9.45 15.08 1.53
C GLY A 212 10.44 16.11 2.06
N ASP A 213 10.05 16.97 2.99
CA ASP A 213 10.97 17.94 3.60
C ASP A 213 12.08 17.19 4.37
N PRO A 214 13.35 17.63 4.29
CA PRO A 214 14.42 17.06 5.09
C PRO A 214 14.23 17.44 6.56
N ILE A 215 14.26 16.46 7.46
CA ILE A 215 13.97 16.63 8.88
C ILE A 215 15.07 16.13 9.82
N ALA A 216 15.94 15.26 9.33
CA ALA A 216 17.06 14.72 10.10
C ALA A 216 18.16 14.20 9.16
N GLU A 217 19.30 13.88 9.74
CA GLU A 217 20.41 13.17 9.09
C GLU A 217 20.61 11.80 9.71
N VAL A 218 20.78 10.78 8.88
CA VAL A 218 21.08 9.42 9.32
C VAL A 218 22.30 9.41 10.23
N GLY A 219 22.21 8.65 11.31
CA GLY A 219 23.27 8.50 12.29
C GLY A 219 23.21 7.13 12.95
N ALA A 220 23.84 7.02 14.11
CA ALA A 220 23.85 5.83 14.96
C ALA A 220 23.75 6.23 16.44
N THR A 221 22.95 7.25 16.76
CA THR A 221 22.81 7.72 18.15
C THR A 221 21.85 6.83 18.95
N GLY A 222 21.98 6.81 20.27
CA GLY A 222 21.17 5.94 21.13
C GLY A 222 21.59 4.48 21.03
N ASN A 223 20.61 3.56 21.02
CA ASN A 223 20.86 2.12 20.91
C ASN A 223 20.82 1.68 19.43
N ALA A 224 21.89 1.96 18.70
CA ALA A 224 22.07 1.58 17.30
C ALA A 224 23.39 0.80 17.13
N THR A 225 23.37 -0.30 16.38
CA THR A 225 24.57 -1.10 16.08
C THR A 225 25.41 -0.54 14.94
N GLY A 226 24.87 0.44 14.20
CA GLY A 226 25.54 1.11 13.09
C GLY A 226 24.62 2.14 12.45
N PRO A 227 25.08 2.86 11.40
CA PRO A 227 24.30 3.89 10.74
C PRO A 227 23.05 3.34 10.03
N HIS A 228 21.88 3.75 10.49
CA HIS A 228 20.59 3.43 9.87
C HIS A 228 19.51 4.41 10.36
N LEU A 229 18.36 4.40 9.68
CA LEU A 229 17.13 5.01 10.18
C LEU A 229 16.24 3.92 10.77
N HIS A 230 15.90 4.05 12.05
CA HIS A 230 14.75 3.33 12.60
C HIS A 230 13.49 4.19 12.39
N PHE A 231 12.55 3.67 11.59
CA PHE A 231 11.35 4.36 11.17
C PHE A 231 10.08 3.66 11.65
N GLU A 232 9.20 4.42 12.29
CA GLU A 232 7.91 3.92 12.75
C GLU A 232 6.75 4.70 12.14
N ILE A 233 5.63 4.01 11.95
CA ILE A 233 4.31 4.61 11.79
C ILE A 233 3.48 4.18 13.00
N ARG A 234 2.80 5.13 13.62
CA ARG A 234 2.01 4.93 14.83
C ARG A 234 0.57 5.40 14.62
N ARG A 235 -0.38 4.72 15.28
CA ARG A 235 -1.76 5.17 15.45
C ARG A 235 -2.03 5.35 16.94
N GLY A 236 -2.15 6.59 17.38
CA GLY A 236 -2.04 6.93 18.80
C GLY A 236 -0.72 6.41 19.36
N GLU A 237 -0.79 5.65 20.45
CA GLU A 237 0.40 5.10 21.11
C GLU A 237 0.91 3.80 20.50
N ARG A 238 0.17 3.16 19.56
CA ARG A 238 0.55 1.85 19.03
C ARG A 238 1.34 1.99 17.73
N ALA A 239 2.51 1.37 17.69
CA ALA A 239 3.24 1.17 16.45
C ALA A 239 2.53 0.15 15.55
N VAL A 240 2.55 0.41 14.25
CA VAL A 240 2.00 -0.45 13.20
C VAL A 240 3.06 -0.70 12.14
N ASP A 241 3.00 -1.85 11.46
CA ASP A 241 3.97 -2.19 10.42
C ASP A 241 4.04 -1.11 9.32
N PRO A 242 5.15 -0.35 9.20
CA PRO A 242 5.28 0.71 8.21
C PRO A 242 5.15 0.23 6.76
N LEU A 243 5.52 -1.02 6.47
CA LEU A 243 5.44 -1.59 5.13
C LEU A 243 3.99 -1.80 4.67
N LEU A 244 3.03 -1.74 5.59
CA LEU A 244 1.60 -1.73 5.25
C LEU A 244 1.16 -0.39 4.64
N PHE A 245 1.86 0.71 4.93
CA PHE A 245 1.45 2.07 4.57
C PHE A 245 2.33 2.70 3.48
N LEU A 246 3.62 2.38 3.47
CA LEU A 246 4.57 2.87 2.47
C LEU A 246 4.21 2.32 1.08
N PRO A 247 4.46 3.07 -0.01
CA PRO A 247 4.34 2.54 -1.37
C PRO A 247 5.34 1.41 -1.58
N ASP A 248 5.13 0.62 -2.62
CA ASP A 248 6.10 -0.42 -2.97
C ASP A 248 7.45 0.27 -3.24
N ALA A 249 8.54 -0.33 -2.74
CA ALA A 249 9.86 0.26 -2.88
C ALA A 249 10.14 0.52 -4.36
N PRO A 250 10.63 1.71 -4.75
CA PRO A 250 10.94 1.97 -6.14
C PRO A 250 11.91 0.91 -6.65
N GLU A 251 11.53 0.19 -7.71
CA GLU A 251 12.36 -0.83 -8.33
C GLU A 251 13.69 -0.20 -8.77
N GLY A 252 14.81 -0.71 -8.25
CA GLY A 252 16.16 -0.38 -8.71
C GLY A 252 16.60 1.07 -8.47
N ARG A 253 17.34 1.30 -7.40
CA ARG A 253 18.41 2.32 -7.36
C ARG A 253 19.60 1.77 -6.60
#